data_AF-A0AAN9SGI8-F1
#
_entry.id   AF-A0AAN9SGI8-F1
#
_cell.length_a   1.000
_cell.length_b   1.000
_cell.length_c   1.000
_cell.angle_alpha   90.00
_cell.angle_beta   90.00
_cell.angle_gamma   90.00
#
_symmetry.space_group_name_H-M   'P 1'
#
loop_
_entity.id
_entity.type
_entity.pdbx_description
1 polymer ?
#
loop_
_entity_poly.entity_id
_entity_poly.type
_entity_poly.pdbx_seq_one_letter_code
_entity_poly.pdbx_strand_id
1 'polypeptide(L)'
;MKLQSILLVVWALFSLLSYTYGDIRFCPKQIALDGSCPLGTSGQSCFLEFLARFGASAMPMKCSCKDDSPNHKRRLCTCYVVCT
;
A
#
# COMPACT_ATOMS: atom_id res chain seq x y z
N MET A 1 10.80 41.98 13.17
CA MET A 1 11.90 41.10 12.71
C MET A 1 11.68 39.63 13.07
N LYS A 2 11.53 39.24 14.35
CA LYS A 2 11.31 37.82 14.75
C LYS A 2 10.08 37.17 14.09
N LEU A 3 8.95 37.88 14.04
CA LEU A 3 7.70 37.35 13.47
C LEU A 3 7.77 37.08 11.96
N GLN A 4 8.47 37.94 11.21
CA GLN A 4 8.69 37.78 9.78
C GLN A 4 9.57 36.57 9.46
N SER A 5 10.66 36.35 10.21
CA SER A 5 11.48 35.15 10.03
C SER A 5 10.70 33.87 10.30
N ILE A 6 9.83 33.85 11.32
CA ILE A 6 9.01 32.67 11.62
C ILE A 6 8.05 32.37 10.46
N LEU A 7 7.38 33.40 9.93
CA LEU A 7 6.46 33.23 8.79
C LEU A 7 7.17 32.71 7.54
N LEU A 8 8.38 33.21 7.26
CA LEU A 8 9.18 32.75 6.11
C LEU A 8 9.59 31.27 6.26
N VAL A 9 10.00 30.86 7.46
CA VAL A 9 10.38 29.47 7.73
C VAL A 9 9.17 28.53 7.59
N VAL A 10 8.01 28.91 8.15
CA VAL A 10 6.77 28.13 8.02
C VAL A 10 6.35 27.99 6.56
N TRP A 11 6.43 29.07 5.78
CA TRP A 11 6.07 29.04 4.37
C TRP A 11 7.03 28.20 3.52
N ALA A 12 8.34 28.29 3.80
CA ALA A 12 9.35 27.43 3.16
C ALA A 12 9.10 25.95 3.47
N LEU A 13 8.83 25.60 4.73
CA LEU A 13 8.51 24.23 5.13
C LEU A 13 7.24 23.71 4.46
N PHE A 14 6.17 24.52 4.42
CA PHE A 14 4.91 24.12 3.78
C PHE A 14 5.07 23.86 2.28
N SER A 15 5.88 24.69 1.61
CA SER A 15 6.16 24.56 0.17
C SER A 15 6.98 23.31 -0.13
N LEU A 16 8.00 23.03 0.70
CA LEU A 16 8.82 21.81 0.61
C LEU A 16 7.97 20.56 0.88
N LEU A 17 7.14 20.59 1.93
CA LEU A 17 6.25 19.48 2.26
C LEU A 17 5.28 19.20 1.10
N SER A 18 4.62 20.23 0.57
CA SER A 18 3.70 20.09 -0.56
C SER A 18 4.38 19.56 -1.83
N TYR A 19 5.66 19.87 -2.05
CA TYR A 19 6.44 19.31 -3.15
C TYR A 19 6.80 17.84 -2.92
N THR A 20 7.11 17.44 -1.68
CA THR A 20 7.46 16.06 -1.33
C THR A 20 6.26 15.12 -1.24
N TYR A 21 5.11 15.63 -0.76
CA TYR A 21 3.85 14.90 -0.72
C TYR A 21 3.16 15.05 -2.09
N GLY A 22 3.75 14.40 -3.11
CA GLY A 22 3.07 14.20 -4.38
C GLY A 22 1.76 13.41 -4.21
N ASP A 23 0.91 13.44 -5.23
CA ASP A 23 -0.37 12.72 -5.24
C ASP A 23 -0.16 11.22 -4.95
N ILE A 24 -0.84 10.70 -3.92
CA ILE A 24 -0.71 9.29 -3.53
C ILE A 24 -1.34 8.42 -4.62
N ARG A 25 -0.50 7.80 -5.44
CA ARG A 25 -0.94 6.87 -6.48
C ARG A 25 -1.00 5.46 -5.94
N PHE A 26 -2.02 4.72 -6.37
CA PHE A 26 -2.20 3.32 -6.03
C PHE A 26 -1.92 2.43 -7.24
N CYS A 27 -0.95 1.53 -7.12
CA CYS A 27 -0.52 0.61 -8.16
C CYS A 27 -0.93 -0.83 -7.81
N PRO A 28 -1.41 -1.63 -8.78
CA PRO A 28 -1.66 -3.05 -8.54
C PRO A 28 -0.33 -3.78 -8.30
N LYS A 29 -0.28 -4.57 -7.23
CA LYS A 29 0.87 -5.39 -6.88
C LYS A 29 0.41 -6.80 -6.56
N GLN A 30 1.20 -7.78 -6.98
CA GLN A 30 0.87 -9.20 -6.86
C GLN A 30 1.93 -9.92 -6.05
N ILE A 31 1.50 -10.86 -5.21
CA ILE A 31 2.38 -11.81 -4.52
C ILE A 31 1.81 -13.22 -4.69
N ALA A 32 2.70 -14.17 -4.94
CA ALA A 32 2.37 -15.58 -4.93
C ALA A 32 2.59 -16.14 -3.51
N LEU A 33 1.64 -16.95 -3.06
CA LEU A 33 1.66 -17.65 -1.78
C LEU A 33 1.33 -19.12 -1.99
N ASP A 34 1.88 -19.96 -1.13
CA ASP A 34 1.47 -21.36 -1.07
C ASP A 34 0.07 -21.50 -0.44
N GLY A 35 -0.60 -22.58 -0.81
CA GLY A 35 -1.97 -22.90 -0.41
C GLY A 35 -3.03 -22.24 -1.28
N SER A 36 -4.27 -22.31 -0.79
CA SER A 36 -5.49 -21.95 -1.53
C SER A 36 -6.14 -20.71 -0.95
N CYS A 37 -7.00 -20.05 -1.72
CA CYS A 37 -7.74 -18.90 -1.21
C CYS A 37 -8.77 -19.33 -0.15
N PRO A 38 -8.75 -18.73 1.06
CA PRO A 38 -9.71 -19.11 2.09
C PRO A 38 -11.12 -18.64 1.72
N LEU A 39 -12.12 -19.47 1.95
CA LEU A 39 -13.53 -19.16 1.66
C LEU A 39 -13.99 -17.97 2.51
N GLY A 40 -14.67 -17.01 1.88
CA GLY A 40 -15.29 -15.85 2.54
C GLY A 40 -14.34 -14.76 3.08
N THR A 41 -13.05 -15.05 3.30
CA THR A 41 -12.08 -14.10 3.92
C THR A 41 -10.82 -13.88 3.08
N SER A 42 -10.84 -14.32 1.81
CA SER A 42 -9.68 -14.34 0.92
C SER A 42 -9.01 -12.97 0.75
N GLY A 43 -9.79 -11.90 0.57
CA GLY A 43 -9.28 -10.53 0.47
C GLY A 43 -8.60 -10.03 1.76
N GLN A 44 -9.16 -10.36 2.92
CA GLN A 44 -8.59 -9.96 4.22
C GLN A 44 -7.28 -10.72 4.51
N SER A 45 -7.21 -12.01 4.17
CA SER A 45 -5.97 -12.78 4.27
C SER A 45 -4.86 -12.16 3.42
N CYS A 46 -5.16 -11.77 2.18
CA CYS A 46 -4.20 -11.07 1.33
C CYS A 46 -3.80 -9.70 1.89
N PHE A 47 -4.75 -8.93 2.44
CA PHE A 47 -4.46 -7.65 3.07
C PHE A 47 -3.43 -7.79 4.22
N LEU A 48 -3.63 -8.75 5.12
CA LEU A 48 -2.71 -9.00 6.23
C LEU A 48 -1.33 -9.44 5.75
N GLU A 49 -1.26 -10.28 4.72
CA GLU A 49 0.01 -10.70 4.12
C GLU A 49 0.76 -9.52 3.49
N PHE A 50 0.04 -8.62 2.81
CA PHE A 50 0.64 -7.40 2.25
C PHE A 50 1.18 -6.48 3.35
N LEU A 51 0.46 -6.31 4.46
CA LEU A 51 0.95 -5.56 5.61
C LEU A 51 2.21 -6.20 6.22
N ALA A 52 2.23 -7.53 6.34
CA ALA A 52 3.37 -8.26 6.89
C ALA A 52 4.62 -8.12 6.00
N ARG A 53 4.46 -8.12 4.67
CA ARG A 53 5.59 -8.06 3.72
C ARG A 53 6.06 -6.65 3.39
N PHE A 54 5.16 -5.69 3.28
CA PHE A 54 5.47 -4.33 2.78
C PHE A 54 5.28 -3.24 3.83
N GLY A 55 4.77 -3.58 5.01
CA GLY A 55 4.51 -2.62 6.09
C GLY A 55 3.24 -1.80 5.90
N ALA A 56 2.86 -1.05 6.95
CA ALA A 56 1.66 -0.22 6.95
C ALA A 56 1.72 0.94 5.94
N SER A 57 2.93 1.41 5.59
CA SER A 57 3.15 2.47 4.60
C SER A 57 2.71 2.07 3.19
N ALA A 58 2.64 0.77 2.88
CA ALA A 58 2.14 0.31 1.58
C ALA A 58 0.63 0.56 1.40
N MET A 59 -0.11 0.80 2.48
CA MET A 59 -1.57 1.05 2.50
C MET A 59 -2.34 0.14 1.51
N PRO A 60 -2.28 -1.20 1.66
CA PRO A 60 -2.92 -2.11 0.74
C PRO A 60 -4.45 -1.93 0.74
N MET A 61 -5.04 -1.88 -0.45
CA MET A 61 -6.47 -1.70 -0.68
C MET A 61 -6.97 -2.63 -1.79
N LYS A 62 -8.29 -2.84 -1.85
CA LYS A 62 -8.97 -3.65 -2.88
C LYS A 62 -8.29 -5.00 -3.13
N CYS A 63 -7.96 -5.68 -2.04
CA CYS A 63 -7.26 -6.96 -2.08
C CYS A 63 -8.17 -8.08 -2.58
N SER A 64 -7.65 -8.88 -3.50
CA SER A 64 -8.29 -10.09 -4.01
C SER A 64 -7.33 -11.27 -3.98
N CYS A 65 -7.91 -12.47 -3.92
CA CYS A 65 -7.18 -13.72 -3.94
C CYS A 65 -7.71 -14.56 -5.10
N LYS A 66 -6.81 -15.18 -5.86
CA LYS A 66 -7.15 -16.11 -6.93
C LYS A 66 -6.29 -17.36 -6.80
N ASP A 67 -6.89 -18.54 -6.87
CA ASP A 67 -6.13 -19.78 -6.96
C ASP A 67 -5.39 -19.83 -8.31
N ASP A 68 -4.08 -20.10 -8.27
CA ASP A 68 -3.18 -20.06 -9.43
C ASP A 68 -3.01 -21.43 -10.10
N SER A 69 -3.54 -22.49 -9.48
CA SER A 69 -3.37 -23.88 -9.96
C SER A 69 -4.62 -24.72 -9.73
N PRO A 70 -4.94 -25.66 -10.64
CA PRO A 70 -6.05 -26.62 -10.46
C PRO A 70 -5.90 -27.49 -9.21
N ASN A 71 -4.67 -27.64 -8.69
CA ASN A 71 -4.40 -28.40 -7.47
C ASN A 71 -4.42 -27.54 -6.19
N HIS A 72 -4.82 -26.26 -6.27
CA HIS A 72 -4.94 -25.36 -5.11
C HIS A 72 -3.67 -25.25 -4.25
N LYS A 73 -2.49 -25.54 -4.84
CA LYS A 73 -1.19 -25.50 -4.15
C LYS A 73 -0.63 -24.09 -4.03
N ARG A 74 -1.10 -23.16 -4.87
CA ARG A 74 -0.68 -21.77 -4.88
C ARG A 74 -1.86 -20.85 -5.12
N ARG A 75 -1.77 -19.68 -4.52
CA ARG A 75 -2.71 -18.58 -4.66
C ARG A 75 -1.96 -17.28 -4.97
N LEU A 76 -2.58 -16.47 -5.78
CA LEU A 76 -2.16 -15.11 -6.11
C LEU A 76 -2.99 -14.13 -5.28
N CYS A 77 -2.30 -13.33 -4.48
CA CYS A 77 -2.88 -12.18 -3.82
C CYS A 77 -2.57 -10.92 -4.63
N THR A 78 -3.60 -10.18 -5.00
CA THR A 78 -3.48 -8.89 -5.70
C THR A 78 -4.08 -7.79 -4.85
N CYS A 79 -3.29 -6.77 -4.50
CA CYS A 79 -3.76 -5.58 -3.81
C CYS A 79 -3.27 -4.32 -4.54
N TYR A 80 -4.00 -3.21 -4.38
CA TYR A 80 -3.52 -1.90 -4.76
C TYR A 80 -2.74 -1.31 -3.59
N VAL A 81 -1.47 -0.93 -3.81
CA VAL A 81 -0.60 -0.35 -2.79
C VAL A 81 -0.12 1.02 -3.25
N VAL A 82 0.37 1.85 -2.33
CA VAL A 82 1.06 3.10 -2.68
C VAL A 82 2.21 2.77 -3.63
N CYS A 83 2.24 3.43 -4.77
CA CYS A 83 3.31 3.26 -5.75
C CYS A 83 4.63 3.73 -5.12
N THR A 84 5.63 2.85 -5.14
CA THR A 84 7.01 3.12 -4.71
C THR A 84 7.90 3.34 -5.92
#